data_AF-A0A0E0LQY2-F1
#
_entry.id   AF-A0A0E0LQY2-F1
#
_cell.length_a   1.000
_cell.length_b   1.000
_cell.length_c   1.000
_cell.angle_alpha   90.00
_cell.angle_beta   90.00
_cell.angle_gamma   90.00
#
_symmetry.space_group_name_H-M   'P 1'
#
loop_
_entity.id
_entity.type
_entity.pdbx_description
1 polymer ?
#
loop_
_entity_poly.entity_id
_entity_poly.type
_entity_poly.pdbx_seq_one_letter_code
_entity_poly.pdbx_strand_id
1 'polypeptide(L)'
;MALKRRKEAASTSSTTSPSLPPAHSSIFYLDLSNLATSYGQLMSAISSEAEVIITLESPSNSKGVKQFSKISDKVYTPIGGTFLVQITRDNSSPLQDRVTLLFRWKDLMKDAEETLPPRSQLNYPIKERQGIVQIPFDTTYASVLGKKSHQSAPMGPGSFYRCFKSLLTSGEVHKDSLKQLLGDGSPLALPVMGISEPLRFPLYQEWLQSVLVSAAAAAASDGYQLDHDPMDTMFDKPVPVEYSDNFNSWGTISDCMYEKTCFKELTFEETAKMIGMIKRSTTLPLPIPEPQYQKGSSSSSKGKKI
;
A
#
# COMPACT_ATOMS: atom_id res chain seq x y z
N MET A 1 -37.92 -9.76 61.58
CA MET A 1 -37.85 -8.47 60.87
C MET A 1 -36.43 -7.93 60.96
N ALA A 2 -35.69 -7.87 59.85
CA ALA A 2 -34.52 -7.01 59.66
C ALA A 2 -34.24 -6.94 58.15
N LEU A 3 -34.61 -5.81 57.54
CA LEU A 3 -34.57 -5.55 56.11
C LEU A 3 -33.11 -5.30 55.67
N LYS A 4 -32.56 -6.17 54.83
CA LYS A 4 -31.20 -6.05 54.27
C LYS A 4 -31.17 -4.92 53.22
N ARG A 5 -30.43 -3.85 53.50
CA ARG A 5 -30.15 -2.74 52.56
C ARG A 5 -29.38 -3.28 51.33
N ARG A 6 -29.97 -3.18 50.13
CA ARG A 6 -29.26 -3.30 48.85
C ARG A 6 -28.67 -1.93 48.48
N LYS A 7 -27.36 -1.89 48.23
CA LYS A 7 -26.67 -0.76 47.59
C LYS A 7 -27.15 -0.67 46.13
N GLU A 8 -27.69 0.49 45.75
CA GLU A 8 -27.86 0.88 44.36
C GLU A 8 -26.47 1.08 43.73
N ALA A 9 -26.21 0.37 42.64
CA ALA A 9 -25.08 0.64 41.77
C ALA A 9 -25.52 1.72 40.78
N ALA A 10 -24.93 2.91 40.90
CA ALA A 10 -25.12 4.00 39.94
C ALA A 10 -24.63 3.53 38.56
N SER A 11 -25.55 3.44 37.61
CA SER A 11 -25.24 3.21 36.20
C SER A 11 -24.57 4.45 35.64
N THR A 12 -23.25 4.40 35.44
CA THR A 12 -22.53 5.38 34.63
C THR A 12 -22.91 5.18 33.17
N SER A 13 -23.81 6.03 32.69
CA SER A 13 -24.13 6.17 31.27
C SER A 13 -22.89 6.68 30.53
N SER A 14 -22.21 5.78 29.83
CA SER A 14 -21.19 6.16 28.85
C SER A 14 -21.90 6.79 27.66
N THR A 15 -21.82 8.11 27.55
CA THR A 15 -22.19 8.86 26.34
C THR A 15 -21.24 8.45 25.23
N THR A 16 -21.62 7.46 24.42
CA THR A 16 -20.92 7.15 23.17
C THR A 16 -21.24 8.23 22.16
N SER A 17 -20.24 9.07 21.86
CA SER A 17 -20.26 9.98 20.72
C SER A 17 -20.59 9.20 19.44
N PRO A 18 -21.44 9.72 18.54
CA PRO A 18 -21.71 9.05 17.28
C PRO A 18 -20.41 8.91 16.47
N SER A 19 -20.16 7.71 15.96
CA SER A 19 -19.00 7.43 15.11
C SER A 19 -19.09 8.28 13.84
N LEU A 20 -18.02 9.01 13.52
CA LEU A 20 -17.90 9.73 12.24
C LEU A 20 -18.10 8.75 11.06
N PRO A 21 -18.75 9.18 9.96
CA PRO A 21 -18.91 8.34 8.78
C PRO A 21 -17.52 7.94 8.22
N PRO A 22 -17.40 6.75 7.60
CA PRO A 22 -16.11 6.32 7.06
C PRO A 22 -15.61 7.31 6.00
N ALA A 23 -14.32 7.65 6.08
CA ALA A 23 -13.68 8.51 5.09
C ALA A 23 -13.59 7.82 3.73
N HIS A 24 -13.68 8.59 2.66
CA HIS A 24 -13.45 8.08 1.31
C HIS A 24 -11.98 7.67 1.13
N SER A 25 -11.75 6.56 0.44
CA SER A 25 -10.42 6.11 0.01
C SER A 25 -10.05 6.71 -1.34
N SER A 26 -8.77 7.01 -1.56
CA SER A 26 -8.24 7.25 -2.90
C SER A 26 -8.30 5.95 -3.72
N ILE A 27 -8.69 6.03 -4.99
CA ILE A 27 -8.85 4.86 -5.87
C ILE A 27 -7.80 4.92 -6.98
N PHE A 28 -7.05 3.83 -7.12
CA PHE A 28 -6.08 3.64 -8.18
C PHE A 28 -6.46 2.45 -9.06
N TYR A 29 -5.95 2.45 -10.29
CA TYR A 29 -6.32 1.46 -11.30
C TYR A 29 -5.09 0.69 -11.78
N LEU A 30 -5.28 -0.61 -11.98
CA LEU A 30 -4.31 -1.51 -12.56
C LEU A 30 -4.96 -2.27 -13.72
N ASP A 31 -4.49 -2.00 -14.93
CA ASP A 31 -4.95 -2.61 -16.18
C ASP A 31 -4.00 -3.74 -16.59
N LEU A 32 -4.49 -4.98 -16.55
CA LEU A 32 -3.70 -6.16 -16.89
C LEU A 32 -3.38 -6.26 -18.39
N SER A 33 -4.17 -5.65 -19.27
CA SER A 33 -3.89 -5.62 -20.72
C SER A 33 -2.70 -4.73 -21.08
N ASN A 34 -2.40 -3.74 -20.23
CA ASN A 34 -1.25 -2.85 -20.34
C ASN A 34 -0.44 -2.84 -19.04
N LEU A 35 -0.20 -4.03 -18.49
CA LEU A 35 0.31 -4.22 -17.13
C LEU A 35 1.59 -3.43 -16.84
N ALA A 36 2.59 -3.48 -17.72
CA ALA A 36 3.87 -2.82 -17.48
C ALA A 36 3.71 -1.29 -17.34
N THR A 37 2.94 -0.65 -18.22
CA THR A 37 2.71 0.80 -18.17
C THR A 37 1.82 1.17 -16.99
N SER A 38 0.73 0.44 -16.81
CA SER A 38 -0.24 0.69 -15.74
C SER A 38 0.38 0.51 -14.36
N TYR A 39 1.26 -0.47 -14.19
CA TYR A 39 1.99 -0.70 -12.95
C TYR A 39 2.89 0.48 -12.56
N GLY A 40 3.68 1.01 -13.50
CA GLY A 40 4.54 2.16 -13.23
C GLY A 40 3.72 3.41 -12.86
N GLN A 41 2.59 3.63 -13.54
CA GLN A 41 1.65 4.71 -13.23
C GLN A 41 1.04 4.53 -11.84
N LEU A 42 0.65 3.31 -11.48
CA LEU A 42 0.08 2.97 -10.17
C LEU A 42 1.05 3.32 -9.04
N MET A 43 2.31 2.86 -9.11
CA MET A 43 3.32 3.11 -8.07
C MET A 43 3.59 4.61 -7.88
N SER A 44 3.68 5.35 -8.99
CA SER A 44 3.87 6.81 -8.97
C SER A 44 2.65 7.53 -8.39
N ALA A 45 1.43 7.12 -8.76
CA ALA A 45 0.21 7.75 -8.31
C ALA A 45 0.00 7.54 -6.80
N ILE A 46 0.23 6.34 -6.27
CA ILE A 46 0.13 6.06 -4.83
C ILE A 46 1.12 6.93 -4.05
N SER A 47 2.37 7.03 -4.51
CA SER A 47 3.39 7.84 -3.85
C SER A 47 3.05 9.33 -3.85
N SER A 48 2.50 9.83 -4.96
CA SER A 48 2.09 11.24 -5.11
C SER A 48 0.89 11.56 -4.21
N GLU A 49 -0.07 10.65 -4.12
CA GLU A 49 -1.24 10.82 -3.25
C GLU A 49 -0.85 10.81 -1.77
N ALA A 50 0.09 9.93 -1.37
CA ALA A 50 0.62 9.94 -0.01
C ALA A 50 1.21 11.32 0.33
N GLU A 51 1.98 11.92 -0.56
CA GLU A 51 2.53 13.27 -0.41
C GLU A 51 1.44 14.35 -0.24
N VAL A 52 0.35 14.27 -1.01
CA VAL A 52 -0.82 15.16 -0.84
C VAL A 52 -1.45 14.98 0.53
N ILE A 53 -1.71 13.75 0.96
CA ILE A 53 -2.34 13.46 2.25
C ILE A 53 -1.47 13.97 3.40
N ILE A 54 -0.18 13.68 3.40
CA ILE A 54 0.76 14.12 4.46
C ILE A 54 0.83 15.65 4.52
N THR A 55 0.81 16.31 3.36
CA THR A 55 0.75 17.78 3.31
C THR A 55 -0.53 18.28 3.99
N LEU A 56 -1.67 17.64 3.74
CA LEU A 56 -2.95 18.00 4.39
C LEU A 56 -2.98 17.68 5.89
N GLU A 57 -2.28 16.64 6.33
CA GLU A 57 -2.12 16.29 7.76
C GLU A 57 -1.20 17.27 8.51
N SER A 58 -0.36 18.00 7.79
CA SER A 58 0.65 18.87 8.39
C SER A 58 0.04 20.13 9.01
N PRO A 59 0.62 20.66 10.09
CA PRO A 59 0.18 21.91 10.67
C PRO A 59 0.38 23.05 9.68
N SER A 60 -0.56 24.00 9.68
CA SER A 60 -0.39 25.25 8.93
C SER A 60 0.70 26.10 9.58
N ASN A 61 1.58 26.69 8.77
CA ASN A 61 2.51 27.70 9.22
C ASN A 61 1.80 29.03 9.52
N SER A 62 2.55 30.05 9.96
CA SER A 62 2.01 31.38 10.29
C SER A 62 1.30 32.10 9.13
N LYS A 63 1.48 31.63 7.89
CA LYS A 63 0.81 32.13 6.68
C LYS A 63 -0.38 31.27 6.24
N GLY A 64 -0.79 30.29 7.06
CA GLY A 64 -1.88 29.36 6.76
C GLY A 64 -1.50 28.21 5.81
N VAL A 65 -0.26 28.16 5.31
CA VAL A 65 0.19 27.15 4.35
C VAL A 65 0.60 25.88 5.08
N LYS A 66 0.07 24.73 4.68
CA LYS A 66 0.48 23.43 5.19
C LYS A 66 1.68 22.91 4.39
N GLN A 67 2.69 22.41 5.09
CA GLN A 67 3.89 21.86 4.48
C GLN A 67 4.44 20.75 5.37
N PHE A 68 4.91 19.67 4.76
CA PHE A 68 5.66 18.62 5.43
C PHE A 68 7.12 18.61 4.95
N SER A 69 8.00 17.97 5.71
CA SER A 69 9.38 17.69 5.28
C SER A 69 9.57 16.24 4.91
N LYS A 70 10.34 16.00 3.86
CA LYS A 70 10.85 14.67 3.50
C LYS A 70 12.07 14.32 4.37
N ILE A 71 12.35 13.03 4.52
CA ILE A 71 13.60 12.53 5.13
C ILE A 71 14.44 11.95 3.99
N SER A 72 15.55 12.59 3.65
CA SER A 72 16.40 12.19 2.50
C SER A 72 15.58 12.02 1.21
N ASP A 73 14.73 13.02 0.91
CA ASP A 73 13.79 13.04 -0.23
C ASP A 73 12.72 11.93 -0.23
N LYS A 74 12.57 11.18 0.86
CA LYS A 74 11.54 10.16 1.02
C LYS A 74 10.31 10.68 1.75
N VAL A 75 9.15 10.22 1.30
CA VAL A 75 7.87 10.40 1.99
C VAL A 75 7.73 9.34 3.07
N TYR A 76 6.99 9.65 4.14
CA TYR A 76 6.58 8.67 5.15
C TYR A 76 5.10 8.33 4.99
N THR A 77 4.60 7.25 5.60
CA THR A 77 3.19 6.89 5.48
C THR A 77 2.26 7.94 6.13
N PRO A 78 1.04 8.14 5.59
CA PRO A 78 0.00 8.90 6.28
C PRO A 78 -0.36 8.33 7.67
N ILE A 79 -1.00 9.14 8.53
CA ILE A 79 -1.37 8.74 9.90
C ILE A 79 -2.34 7.55 9.90
N GLY A 80 -3.23 7.50 8.92
CA GLY A 80 -4.23 6.45 8.76
C GLY A 80 -5.04 6.64 7.50
N GLY A 81 -6.15 5.91 7.41
CA GLY A 81 -7.00 5.87 6.24
C GLY A 81 -6.56 4.79 5.26
N THR A 82 -7.34 4.66 4.20
CA THR A 82 -7.23 3.56 3.25
C THR A 82 -7.12 4.07 1.83
N PHE A 83 -6.56 3.23 0.96
CA PHE A 83 -6.62 3.39 -0.49
C PHE A 83 -7.05 2.07 -1.14
N LEU A 84 -7.64 2.19 -2.33
CA LEU A 84 -8.15 1.07 -3.10
C LEU A 84 -7.32 0.90 -4.38
N VAL A 85 -6.98 -0.33 -4.73
CA VAL A 85 -6.42 -0.67 -6.05
C VAL A 85 -7.43 -1.54 -6.77
N GLN A 86 -7.97 -1.03 -7.87
CA GLN A 86 -8.89 -1.76 -8.75
C GLN A 86 -8.11 -2.43 -9.88
N ILE A 87 -8.09 -3.76 -9.87
CA ILE A 87 -7.49 -4.58 -10.90
C ILE A 87 -8.58 -4.92 -11.92
N THR A 88 -8.26 -4.68 -13.19
CA THR A 88 -9.15 -4.90 -14.34
C THR A 88 -8.42 -5.66 -15.43
N ARG A 89 -9.15 -6.48 -16.22
CA ARG A 89 -8.56 -7.15 -17.37
C ARG A 89 -8.17 -6.14 -18.45
N ASP A 90 -9.04 -5.15 -18.68
CA ASP A 90 -8.85 -4.03 -19.60
C ASP A 90 -9.66 -2.80 -19.15
N ASN A 91 -9.40 -1.64 -19.76
CA ASN A 91 -10.09 -0.37 -19.46
C ASN A 91 -11.60 -0.37 -19.74
N SER A 92 -12.12 -1.36 -20.46
CA SER A 92 -13.54 -1.50 -20.77
C SER A 92 -14.30 -2.42 -19.80
N SER A 93 -13.58 -3.06 -18.89
CA SER A 93 -14.15 -4.05 -17.97
C SER A 93 -15.24 -3.42 -17.08
N PRO A 94 -16.46 -4.01 -17.05
CA PRO A 94 -17.55 -3.51 -16.21
C PRO A 94 -17.18 -3.63 -14.72
N LEU A 95 -17.86 -2.88 -13.86
CA LEU A 95 -17.54 -2.83 -12.42
C LEU A 95 -17.57 -4.20 -11.73
N GLN A 96 -18.43 -5.11 -12.20
CA GLN A 96 -18.57 -6.48 -11.67
C GLN A 96 -17.38 -7.39 -11.97
N ASP A 97 -16.57 -7.06 -12.99
CA ASP A 97 -15.40 -7.85 -13.41
C ASP A 97 -14.10 -7.28 -12.85
N ARG A 98 -14.19 -6.50 -11.76
CA ARG A 98 -13.05 -5.84 -11.11
C ARG A 98 -12.76 -6.47 -9.77
N VAL A 99 -11.47 -6.72 -9.51
CA VAL A 99 -10.99 -7.08 -8.18
C VAL A 99 -10.53 -5.80 -7.49
N THR A 100 -11.14 -5.46 -6.35
CA THR A 100 -10.71 -4.30 -5.56
C THR A 100 -9.95 -4.76 -4.34
N LEU A 101 -8.68 -4.35 -4.24
CA LEU A 101 -7.84 -4.56 -3.08
C LEU A 101 -7.89 -3.32 -2.19
N LEU A 102 -8.08 -3.52 -0.89
CA LEU A 102 -8.06 -2.45 0.10
C LEU A 102 -6.73 -2.49 0.85
N PHE A 103 -6.07 -1.33 0.90
CA PHE A 103 -4.82 -1.13 1.61
C PHE A 103 -4.97 -0.04 2.66
N ARG A 104 -4.18 -0.12 3.73
CA ARG A 104 -4.06 0.96 4.72
C ARG A 104 -2.85 1.80 4.42
N TRP A 105 -2.97 3.11 4.58
CA TRP A 105 -1.82 4.00 4.45
C TRP A 105 -0.76 3.72 5.51
N LYS A 106 -1.17 3.52 6.76
CA LYS A 106 -0.28 3.43 7.92
C LYS A 106 0.80 2.34 7.78
N ASP A 107 0.41 1.15 7.35
CA ASP A 107 1.29 -0.01 7.28
C ASP A 107 1.34 -0.69 5.92
N LEU A 108 0.62 -0.19 4.91
CA LEU A 108 0.60 -0.66 3.54
C LEU A 108 0.12 -2.11 3.35
N MET A 109 -0.15 -2.87 4.42
CA MET A 109 -0.96 -4.09 4.48
C MET A 109 -0.96 -4.69 5.89
N LYS A 110 -2.15 -4.90 6.45
CA LYS A 110 -2.48 -5.80 7.56
C LYS A 110 -4.01 -5.80 7.73
N ASP A 111 -4.56 -6.72 8.51
CA ASP A 111 -6.01 -6.83 8.76
C ASP A 111 -6.67 -5.47 9.05
N ALA A 112 -7.86 -5.28 8.46
CA ALA A 112 -8.61 -4.03 8.57
C ALA A 112 -9.14 -3.83 9.99
N GLU A 113 -8.30 -3.25 10.86
CA GLU A 113 -8.74 -2.62 12.12
C GLU A 113 -9.35 -1.22 11.86
N GLU A 114 -9.16 -0.67 10.66
CA GLU A 114 -9.70 0.62 10.24
C GLU A 114 -11.13 0.51 9.69
N THR A 115 -11.86 1.62 9.76
CA THR A 115 -13.22 1.71 9.23
C THR A 115 -13.21 1.46 7.72
N LEU A 116 -13.99 0.48 7.25
CA LEU A 116 -14.12 0.19 5.83
C LEU A 116 -14.64 1.43 5.09
N PRO A 117 -14.17 1.69 3.86
CA PRO A 117 -14.63 2.82 3.08
C PRO A 117 -16.13 2.76 2.82
N PRO A 118 -16.75 3.91 2.48
CA PRO A 118 -18.16 3.97 2.14
C PRO A 118 -18.54 2.94 1.08
N ARG A 119 -19.75 2.37 1.20
CA ARG A 119 -20.27 1.38 0.24
C ARG A 119 -20.42 1.92 -1.19
N SER A 120 -20.41 3.24 -1.35
CA SER A 120 -20.32 3.90 -2.67
C SER A 120 -18.99 3.65 -3.38
N GLN A 121 -17.92 3.29 -2.65
CA GLN A 121 -16.60 2.97 -3.20
C GLN A 121 -16.27 1.47 -3.15
N LEU A 122 -16.73 0.76 -2.12
CA LEU A 122 -16.54 -0.68 -1.97
C LEU A 122 -17.89 -1.34 -1.65
N ASN A 123 -18.48 -2.03 -2.62
CA ASN A 123 -19.77 -2.66 -2.41
C ASN A 123 -19.64 -3.97 -1.62
N TYR A 124 -19.96 -3.96 -0.33
CA TYR A 124 -20.10 -5.16 0.49
C TYR A 124 -21.50 -5.23 1.12
N PRO A 125 -22.14 -6.41 1.22
CA PRO A 125 -23.43 -6.59 1.89
C PRO A 125 -23.38 -6.23 3.39
N ILE A 126 -24.41 -5.54 3.90
CA ILE A 126 -24.53 -5.12 5.33
C ILE A 126 -24.89 -6.29 6.26
N LYS A 127 -25.45 -7.37 5.72
CA LYS A 127 -25.89 -8.49 6.55
C LYS A 127 -24.69 -9.11 7.28
N GLU A 128 -24.75 -9.13 8.61
CA GLU A 128 -23.76 -9.79 9.46
C GLU A 128 -23.49 -11.20 8.91
N ARG A 129 -22.20 -11.53 8.74
CA ARG A 129 -21.72 -12.83 8.22
C ARG A 129 -22.02 -13.14 6.75
N GLN A 130 -22.66 -12.25 5.97
CA GLN A 130 -22.92 -12.48 4.54
C GLN A 130 -22.08 -11.63 3.58
N GLY A 131 -21.54 -10.49 4.03
CA GLY A 131 -20.79 -9.59 3.13
C GLY A 131 -19.29 -9.50 3.34
N ILE A 132 -18.81 -9.79 4.54
CA ILE A 132 -17.37 -9.78 4.88
C ILE A 132 -17.01 -11.19 5.33
N VAL A 133 -16.10 -11.82 4.60
CA VAL A 133 -15.59 -13.15 4.89
C VAL A 133 -14.14 -13.00 5.31
N GLN A 134 -13.81 -13.49 6.49
CA GLN A 134 -12.41 -13.64 6.88
C GLN A 134 -11.78 -14.75 6.04
N ILE A 135 -10.73 -14.39 5.31
CA ILE A 135 -9.91 -15.31 4.55
C ILE A 135 -9.09 -16.15 5.56
N PRO A 136 -8.96 -17.49 5.37
CA PRO A 136 -8.28 -18.37 6.32
C PRO A 136 -6.74 -18.31 6.20
N PHE A 137 -6.21 -17.10 6.00
CA PHE A 137 -4.78 -16.79 5.87
C PHE A 137 -4.50 -15.48 6.62
N ASP A 138 -3.37 -15.44 7.31
CA ASP A 138 -2.89 -14.20 7.92
C ASP A 138 -2.10 -13.38 6.88
N THR A 139 -1.80 -12.12 7.16
CA THR A 139 -1.05 -11.25 6.24
C THR A 139 0.47 -11.42 6.31
N THR A 140 0.96 -12.56 6.82
CA THR A 140 2.41 -12.83 6.94
C THR A 140 2.96 -13.45 5.65
N TYR A 141 4.25 -13.25 5.37
CA TYR A 141 4.91 -13.89 4.23
C TYR A 141 4.73 -15.41 4.21
N ALA A 142 4.88 -16.07 5.35
CA ALA A 142 4.71 -17.52 5.46
C ALA A 142 3.27 -17.96 5.13
N SER A 143 2.28 -17.12 5.41
CA SER A 143 0.88 -17.46 5.15
C SER A 143 0.48 -17.21 3.69
N VAL A 144 0.96 -16.13 3.08
CA VAL A 144 0.61 -15.73 1.70
C VAL A 144 1.54 -16.30 0.62
N LEU A 145 2.69 -16.85 1.00
CA LEU A 145 3.63 -17.54 0.10
C LEU A 145 3.66 -19.05 0.34
N GLY A 146 2.92 -19.53 1.34
CA GLY A 146 2.87 -20.93 1.72
C GLY A 146 4.24 -21.49 2.10
N LYS A 147 4.67 -22.51 1.35
CA LYS A 147 5.99 -23.15 1.58
C LYS A 147 7.16 -22.37 0.96
N LYS A 148 6.90 -21.34 0.17
CA LYS A 148 7.93 -20.57 -0.53
C LYS A 148 8.42 -19.44 0.37
N SER A 149 9.72 -19.16 0.31
CA SER A 149 10.29 -17.94 0.90
C SER A 149 10.00 -16.75 -0.02
N HIS A 150 9.91 -15.54 0.53
CA HIS A 150 9.85 -14.30 -0.26
C HIS A 150 11.08 -14.14 -1.16
N GLN A 151 12.20 -14.77 -0.80
CA GLN A 151 13.46 -14.83 -1.56
C GLN A 151 13.42 -15.73 -2.81
N SER A 152 12.32 -16.45 -3.05
CA SER A 152 12.16 -17.33 -4.22
C SER A 152 10.75 -17.34 -4.78
N ALA A 153 9.90 -16.43 -4.31
CA ALA A 153 8.55 -16.29 -4.81
C ALA A 153 8.58 -15.87 -6.29
N PRO A 154 7.82 -16.52 -7.18
CA PRO A 154 7.69 -16.06 -8.56
C PRO A 154 6.90 -14.74 -8.59
N MET A 155 7.45 -13.73 -9.25
CA MET A 155 6.78 -12.45 -9.47
C MET A 155 6.98 -11.97 -10.90
N GLY A 156 5.91 -11.46 -11.50
CA GLY A 156 5.82 -11.11 -12.91
C GLY A 156 4.36 -11.14 -13.35
N PRO A 157 4.07 -11.05 -14.65
CA PRO A 157 2.70 -10.95 -15.15
C PRO A 157 1.78 -12.07 -14.65
N GLY A 158 2.27 -13.30 -14.57
CA GLY A 158 1.47 -14.44 -14.12
C GLY A 158 1.01 -14.30 -12.68
N SER A 159 1.83 -13.76 -11.79
CA SER A 159 1.40 -13.45 -10.42
C SER A 159 0.25 -12.42 -10.37
N PHE A 160 0.24 -11.43 -11.27
CA PHE A 160 -0.87 -10.48 -11.37
C PHE A 160 -2.17 -11.13 -11.87
N TYR A 161 -2.07 -11.89 -12.96
CA TYR A 161 -3.22 -12.62 -13.54
C TYR A 161 -3.78 -13.66 -12.58
N ARG A 162 -2.93 -14.47 -11.92
CA ARG A 162 -3.36 -15.47 -10.92
C ARG A 162 -4.11 -14.83 -9.76
N CYS A 163 -3.61 -13.71 -9.23
CA CYS A 163 -4.31 -12.97 -8.17
C CYS A 163 -5.69 -12.53 -8.63
N PHE A 164 -5.77 -11.85 -9.79
CA PHE A 164 -7.02 -11.37 -10.35
C PHE A 164 -8.03 -12.50 -10.57
N LYS A 165 -7.64 -13.57 -11.27
CA LYS A 165 -8.49 -14.71 -11.60
C LYS A 165 -8.99 -15.46 -10.36
N SER A 166 -8.10 -15.70 -9.39
CA SER A 166 -8.46 -16.40 -8.14
C SER A 166 -9.39 -15.57 -7.27
N LEU A 167 -9.16 -14.25 -7.16
CA LEU A 167 -10.01 -13.39 -6.34
C LEU A 167 -11.35 -13.09 -7.00
N LEU A 168 -11.39 -12.94 -8.33
CA LEU A 168 -12.64 -12.74 -9.06
C LEU A 168 -13.59 -13.93 -8.86
N THR A 169 -13.07 -15.15 -8.91
CA THR A 169 -13.85 -16.38 -8.72
C THR A 169 -14.15 -16.71 -7.25
N SER A 170 -13.47 -16.05 -6.30
CA SER A 170 -13.64 -16.33 -4.86
C SER A 170 -14.99 -15.92 -4.29
N GLY A 171 -15.69 -14.97 -4.91
CA GLY A 171 -17.00 -14.50 -4.46
C GLY A 171 -18.11 -15.55 -4.53
N GLU A 172 -17.90 -16.61 -5.30
CA GLU A 172 -18.87 -17.69 -5.54
C GLU A 172 -18.63 -18.92 -4.63
N VAL A 173 -17.61 -18.88 -3.77
CA VAL A 173 -17.02 -20.07 -3.15
C VAL A 173 -17.23 -20.06 -1.62
N HIS A 174 -17.68 -21.19 -1.06
CA HIS A 174 -17.80 -21.37 0.39
C HIS A 174 -16.43 -21.36 1.11
N LYS A 175 -16.40 -21.04 2.41
CA LYS A 175 -15.15 -20.86 3.20
C LYS A 175 -14.14 -22.01 3.09
N ASP A 176 -14.60 -23.26 3.17
CA ASP A 176 -13.70 -24.43 3.10
C ASP A 176 -13.11 -24.62 1.70
N SER A 177 -13.87 -24.24 0.67
CA SER A 177 -13.45 -24.23 -0.72
C SER A 177 -12.59 -23.01 -1.06
N LEU A 178 -12.66 -21.91 -0.31
CA LEU A 178 -11.82 -20.73 -0.49
C LEU A 178 -10.34 -21.06 -0.20
N LYS A 179 -10.07 -21.89 0.82
CA LYS A 179 -8.71 -22.38 1.09
C LYS A 179 -8.18 -23.25 -0.05
N GLN A 180 -9.04 -24.07 -0.66
CA GLN A 180 -8.65 -24.87 -1.83
C GLN A 180 -8.38 -23.98 -3.05
N LEU A 181 -9.23 -22.97 -3.29
CA LEU A 181 -9.09 -22.02 -4.39
C LEU A 181 -7.82 -21.18 -4.27
N LEU A 182 -7.54 -20.65 -3.08
CA LEU A 182 -6.36 -19.84 -2.80
C LEU A 182 -5.10 -20.70 -2.60
N GLY A 183 -5.24 -22.02 -2.56
CA GLY A 183 -4.15 -22.98 -2.45
C GLY A 183 -3.29 -22.76 -1.21
N ASP A 184 -2.00 -22.50 -1.43
CA ASP A 184 -1.02 -22.19 -0.39
C ASP A 184 -0.96 -20.70 -0.03
N GLY A 185 -1.92 -19.90 -0.51
CA GLY A 185 -1.97 -18.46 -0.33
C GLY A 185 -1.35 -17.67 -1.48
N SER A 186 -0.71 -18.33 -2.48
CA SER A 186 0.03 -17.65 -3.55
C SER A 186 -0.72 -16.51 -4.28
N PRO A 187 -2.05 -16.56 -4.51
CA PRO A 187 -2.76 -15.41 -5.09
C PRO A 187 -2.74 -14.15 -4.20
N LEU A 188 -2.63 -14.33 -2.88
CA LEU A 188 -2.52 -13.26 -1.88
C LEU A 188 -1.10 -12.70 -1.77
N ALA A 189 -0.12 -13.32 -2.45
CA ALA A 189 1.24 -12.78 -2.54
C ALA A 189 1.27 -11.46 -3.31
N LEU A 190 0.42 -11.27 -4.32
CA LEU A 190 0.44 -10.06 -5.16
C LEU A 190 0.17 -8.77 -4.36
N PRO A 191 -0.87 -8.67 -3.52
CA PRO A 191 -1.02 -7.49 -2.68
C PRO A 191 0.27 -7.14 -1.91
N VAL A 192 1.02 -8.14 -1.44
CA VAL A 192 2.20 -7.92 -0.58
C VAL A 192 3.39 -7.57 -1.45
N MET A 193 3.79 -8.51 -2.28
CA MET A 193 5.02 -8.49 -3.05
C MET A 193 4.86 -7.71 -4.36
N GLY A 194 3.66 -7.57 -4.88
CA GLY A 194 3.39 -6.81 -6.10
C GLY A 194 3.10 -5.34 -5.84
N ILE A 195 2.56 -4.97 -4.68
CA ILE A 195 2.10 -3.60 -4.39
C ILE A 195 2.78 -3.02 -3.14
N SER A 196 2.65 -3.66 -1.98
CA SER A 196 3.18 -3.09 -0.72
C SER A 196 4.71 -3.03 -0.69
N GLU A 197 5.41 -4.11 -1.00
CA GLU A 197 6.88 -4.15 -0.98
C GLU A 197 7.52 -3.21 -2.00
N PRO A 198 7.03 -3.09 -3.24
CA PRO A 198 7.54 -2.10 -4.19
C PRO A 198 7.42 -0.65 -3.70
N LEU A 199 6.34 -0.29 -3.00
CA LEU A 199 6.21 1.04 -2.36
C LEU A 199 7.25 1.25 -1.23
N ARG A 200 7.59 0.16 -0.52
CA ARG A 200 8.56 0.18 0.59
C ARG A 200 10.01 0.20 0.08
N PHE A 201 10.30 -0.47 -1.02
CA PHE A 201 11.66 -0.76 -1.51
C PHE A 201 11.80 -0.45 -3.02
N PRO A 202 12.37 0.70 -3.41
CA PRO A 202 12.41 1.16 -4.80
C PRO A 202 13.26 0.26 -5.71
N LEU A 203 14.36 -0.32 -5.21
CA LEU A 203 15.16 -1.26 -6.00
C LEU A 203 14.36 -2.51 -6.39
N TYR A 204 13.49 -2.97 -5.49
CA TYR A 204 12.57 -4.07 -5.79
C TYR A 204 11.48 -3.66 -6.79
N GLN A 205 10.95 -2.44 -6.65
CA GLN A 205 10.00 -1.88 -7.63
C GLN A 205 10.62 -1.79 -9.03
N GLU A 206 11.85 -1.28 -9.14
CA GLU A 206 12.58 -1.17 -10.41
C GLU A 206 12.81 -2.55 -11.03
N TRP A 207 13.23 -3.52 -10.22
CA TRP A 207 13.35 -4.91 -10.68
C TRP A 207 12.02 -5.43 -11.21
N LEU A 208 10.92 -5.32 -10.44
CA LEU A 208 9.62 -5.83 -10.86
C LEU A 208 9.12 -5.13 -12.13
N GLN A 209 9.25 -3.80 -12.21
CA GLN A 209 8.94 -3.04 -13.42
C GLN A 209 9.75 -3.56 -14.62
N SER A 210 11.04 -3.87 -14.45
CA SER A 210 11.88 -4.42 -15.53
C SER A 210 11.40 -5.80 -16.00
N VAL A 211 10.92 -6.65 -15.08
CA VAL A 211 10.34 -7.96 -15.41
C VAL A 211 9.08 -7.77 -16.26
N LEU A 212 8.19 -6.86 -15.86
CA LEU A 212 6.95 -6.57 -16.59
C LEU A 212 7.22 -6.00 -17.98
N VAL A 213 8.16 -5.06 -18.11
CA VAL A 213 8.56 -4.47 -19.40
C VAL A 213 9.16 -5.53 -20.33
N SER A 214 10.05 -6.37 -19.80
CA SER A 214 10.68 -7.45 -20.58
C SER A 214 9.63 -8.45 -21.09
N ALA A 215 8.66 -8.81 -20.25
CA ALA A 215 7.57 -9.70 -20.63
C ALA A 215 6.68 -9.10 -21.73
N ALA A 216 6.35 -7.81 -21.63
CA ALA A 216 5.59 -7.09 -22.65
C ALA A 216 6.32 -7.06 -24.01
N ALA A 217 7.63 -6.82 -23.99
CA ALA A 217 8.46 -6.82 -25.20
C ALA A 217 8.54 -8.20 -25.86
N ALA A 218 8.67 -9.27 -25.06
CA ALA A 218 8.67 -10.65 -25.55
C ALA A 218 7.31 -11.02 -26.18
N ALA A 219 6.20 -10.70 -25.51
CA ALA A 219 4.86 -10.97 -26.02
C ALA A 219 4.57 -10.25 -27.36
N ALA A 220 5.08 -9.03 -27.54
CA ALA A 220 4.96 -8.29 -28.79
C ALA A 220 5.81 -8.88 -29.94
N SER A 221 6.92 -9.55 -29.62
CA SER A 221 7.85 -10.11 -30.61
C SER A 221 7.42 -11.48 -31.13
N ASP A 222 6.80 -12.30 -30.28
CA ASP A 222 6.43 -13.68 -30.61
C ASP A 222 5.06 -13.82 -31.31
N GLY A 223 4.37 -12.70 -31.61
CA GLY A 223 3.11 -12.71 -32.37
C GLY A 223 1.97 -13.52 -31.73
N TYR A 224 2.03 -13.77 -30.42
CA TYR A 224 1.02 -14.55 -29.70
C TYR A 224 -0.38 -13.91 -29.87
N GLN A 225 -1.24 -14.59 -30.62
CA GLN A 225 -2.67 -14.35 -30.61
C GLN A 225 -3.22 -14.79 -29.25
N LEU A 226 -3.93 -13.87 -28.60
CA LEU A 226 -4.43 -13.90 -27.22
C LEU A 226 -5.63 -14.86 -27.01
N ASP A 227 -5.67 -16.00 -27.71
CA ASP A 227 -6.80 -16.95 -27.69
C ASP A 227 -6.59 -18.18 -26.78
N HIS A 228 -5.39 -18.35 -26.24
CA HIS A 228 -5.16 -19.23 -25.08
C HIS A 228 -4.79 -18.37 -23.88
N ASP A 229 -5.01 -18.88 -22.66
CA ASP A 229 -4.75 -18.20 -21.37
C ASP A 229 -3.29 -18.49 -20.95
N PRO A 230 -2.24 -17.86 -21.56
CA PRO A 230 -0.87 -18.37 -21.55
C PRO A 230 -0.03 -17.72 -20.43
N MET A 231 -0.63 -16.78 -19.69
CA MET A 231 0.07 -15.87 -18.80
C MET A 231 0.28 -16.45 -17.40
N ASP A 232 -0.31 -17.61 -17.06
CA ASP A 232 -0.36 -18.06 -15.68
C ASP A 232 1.01 -18.35 -15.04
N THR A 233 2.09 -18.55 -15.81
CA THR A 233 3.47 -18.67 -15.26
C THR A 233 4.60 -18.20 -16.17
N MET A 234 4.38 -18.00 -17.47
CA MET A 234 5.45 -18.06 -18.48
C MET A 234 6.51 -16.94 -18.37
N PHE A 235 6.20 -15.84 -17.67
CA PHE A 235 7.08 -14.69 -17.53
C PHE A 235 7.37 -14.27 -16.09
N ASP A 236 6.95 -15.08 -15.11
CA ASP A 236 7.32 -14.82 -13.72
C ASP A 236 8.81 -15.12 -13.50
N LYS A 237 9.48 -14.26 -12.76
CA LYS A 237 10.86 -14.48 -12.32
C LYS A 237 10.93 -14.67 -10.82
N PRO A 238 11.83 -15.52 -10.31
CA PRO A 238 12.05 -15.61 -8.87
C PRO A 238 12.56 -14.26 -8.36
N VAL A 239 11.96 -13.79 -7.26
CA VAL A 239 12.39 -12.56 -6.58
C VAL A 239 13.85 -12.72 -6.12
N PRO A 240 14.76 -11.79 -6.48
CA PRO A 240 16.14 -11.85 -6.01
C PRO A 240 16.25 -11.64 -4.50
N VAL A 241 17.16 -12.40 -3.89
CA VAL A 241 17.51 -12.33 -2.46
C VAL A 241 17.93 -10.92 -2.07
N GLU A 242 18.78 -10.28 -2.87
CA GLU A 242 19.30 -8.92 -2.65
C GLU A 242 18.21 -7.85 -2.45
N TYR A 243 17.07 -8.00 -3.11
CA TYR A 243 15.95 -7.06 -3.00
C TYR A 243 14.98 -7.41 -1.87
N SER A 244 14.95 -8.66 -1.42
CA SER A 244 13.91 -9.19 -0.53
C SER A 244 14.37 -9.49 0.90
N ASP A 245 15.69 -9.62 1.13
CA ASP A 245 16.29 -9.92 2.43
C ASP A 245 15.90 -8.94 3.55
N ASN A 246 15.57 -7.71 3.19
CA ASN A 246 15.28 -6.64 4.13
C ASN A 246 13.79 -6.32 4.27
N PHE A 247 12.89 -7.09 3.63
CA PHE A 247 11.44 -6.88 3.71
C PHE A 247 10.92 -6.89 5.15
N ASN A 248 11.37 -7.83 5.97
CA ASN A 248 11.00 -7.89 7.39
C ASN A 248 11.57 -6.73 8.24
N SER A 249 12.50 -5.95 7.68
CA SER A 249 13.20 -4.86 8.37
C SER A 249 12.63 -3.48 8.04
N TRP A 250 11.51 -3.36 7.29
CA TRP A 250 10.96 -2.07 6.88
C TRP A 250 10.76 -1.08 8.05
N GLY A 251 10.21 -1.57 9.17
CA GLY A 251 10.04 -0.75 10.38
C GLY A 251 11.37 -0.26 10.96
N THR A 252 12.33 -1.16 11.14
CA THR A 252 13.67 -0.83 11.67
C THR A 252 14.43 0.13 10.76
N ILE A 253 14.38 -0.08 9.44
CA ILE A 253 14.99 0.84 8.47
C ILE A 253 14.33 2.22 8.55
N SER A 254 13.00 2.26 8.73
CA SER A 254 12.26 3.52 8.89
C SER A 254 12.70 4.27 10.16
N ASP A 255 12.89 3.57 11.28
CA ASP A 255 13.38 4.18 12.52
C ASP A 255 14.79 4.76 12.33
N CYS A 256 15.70 4.04 11.65
CA CYS A 256 17.03 4.56 11.29
C CYS A 256 16.95 5.86 10.47
N MET A 257 15.95 5.98 9.58
CA MET A 257 15.75 7.21 8.81
C MET A 257 15.38 8.41 9.68
N TYR A 258 14.50 8.22 10.68
CA TYR A 258 14.14 9.29 11.63
C TYR A 258 15.31 9.69 12.51
N GLU A 259 16.09 8.72 12.99
CA GLU A 259 17.21 8.95 13.90
C GLU A 259 18.48 9.43 13.18
N LYS A 260 18.49 9.36 11.83
CA LYS A 260 19.67 9.61 10.99
C LYS A 260 20.84 8.68 11.34
N THR A 261 20.53 7.41 11.59
CA THR A 261 21.48 6.36 11.95
C THR A 261 21.67 5.35 10.80
N CYS A 262 22.67 4.48 10.92
CA CYS A 262 22.92 3.40 9.98
C CYS A 262 22.02 2.19 10.22
N PHE A 263 21.64 1.50 9.15
CA PHE A 263 21.07 0.16 9.22
C PHE A 263 22.15 -0.89 8.95
N LYS A 264 22.43 -1.77 9.93
CA LYS A 264 23.54 -2.73 9.87
C LYS A 264 24.88 -2.01 9.60
N GLU A 265 25.66 -2.48 8.63
CA GLU A 265 26.97 -1.94 8.25
C GLU A 265 26.88 -0.85 7.17
N LEU A 266 25.68 -0.43 6.79
CA LEU A 266 25.45 0.54 5.72
C LEU A 266 25.59 1.99 6.23
N THR A 267 25.99 2.89 5.34
CA THR A 267 25.89 4.33 5.57
C THR A 267 24.42 4.79 5.63
N PHE A 268 24.20 6.00 6.13
CA PHE A 268 22.86 6.61 6.12
C PHE A 268 22.36 6.80 4.68
N GLU A 269 23.22 7.22 3.76
CA GLU A 269 22.91 7.40 2.35
C GLU A 269 22.51 6.08 1.67
N GLU A 270 23.21 4.99 1.99
CA GLU A 270 22.86 3.65 1.50
C GLU A 270 21.52 3.17 2.08
N THR A 271 21.30 3.41 3.37
CA THR A 271 20.01 3.12 4.03
C THR A 271 18.87 3.88 3.35
N ALA A 272 19.07 5.16 3.02
CA ALA A 272 18.11 6.00 2.33
C ALA A 272 17.80 5.50 0.90
N LYS A 273 18.79 4.93 0.20
CA LYS A 273 18.58 4.35 -1.14
C LYS A 273 17.74 3.08 -1.09
N MET A 274 17.80 2.32 -0.01
CA MET A 274 17.04 1.08 0.14
C MET A 274 15.54 1.30 0.31
N ILE A 275 15.13 2.43 0.89
CA ILE A 275 13.73 2.68 1.27
C ILE A 275 13.06 3.68 0.32
N GLY A 276 11.79 3.41 0.00
CA GLY A 276 10.94 4.24 -0.84
C GLY A 276 10.04 5.09 0.03
N MET A 277 9.05 4.44 0.66
CA MET A 277 8.16 5.03 1.64
C MET A 277 8.56 4.62 3.06
N ILE A 278 8.81 5.61 3.92
CA ILE A 278 9.18 5.42 5.32
C ILE A 278 7.93 5.09 6.13
N LYS A 279 7.98 4.09 7.00
CA LYS A 279 6.88 3.85 7.96
C LYS A 279 6.83 5.01 8.94
N ARG A 280 5.68 5.68 9.06
CA ARG A 280 5.50 6.77 10.02
C ARG A 280 5.76 6.28 11.45
N SER A 281 6.68 6.95 12.14
CA SER A 281 6.93 6.66 13.55
C SER A 281 5.78 7.17 14.42
N THR A 282 5.42 6.39 15.44
CA THR A 282 4.48 6.80 16.49
C THR A 282 5.18 7.37 17.72
N THR A 283 6.51 7.30 17.77
CA THR A 283 7.33 7.66 18.94
C THR A 283 8.35 8.74 18.63
N LEU A 284 8.85 8.81 17.39
CA LEU A 284 9.82 9.80 16.95
C LEU A 284 9.10 11.02 16.33
N PRO A 285 9.61 12.24 16.57
CA PRO A 285 9.03 13.44 16.00
C PRO A 285 9.18 13.45 14.47
N LEU A 286 8.19 14.02 13.79
CA LEU A 286 8.32 14.27 12.35
C LEU A 286 9.35 15.37 12.06
N PRO A 287 10.02 15.31 10.91
CA PRO A 287 10.93 16.37 10.48
C PRO A 287 10.18 17.70 10.33
N ILE A 288 10.82 18.78 10.80
CA ILE A 288 10.26 20.12 10.77
C ILE A 288 10.51 20.74 9.38
N PRO A 289 9.52 21.40 8.76
CA PRO A 289 9.72 22.21 7.56
C PRO A 289 10.76 23.29 7.78
N GLU A 290 11.81 23.30 6.95
CA GLU A 290 12.76 24.42 6.96
C GLU A 290 12.02 25.71 6.55
N PRO A 291 12.24 26.83 7.26
CA PRO A 291 11.66 28.10 6.87
C PRO A 291 12.18 28.47 5.48
N GLN A 292 11.28 28.55 4.50
CA GLN A 292 11.61 29.12 3.19
C GLN A 292 11.97 30.60 3.40
N TYR A 293 13.25 30.88 3.63
CA TYR A 293 13.78 32.22 3.44
C TYR A 293 13.61 32.52 1.95
N GLN A 294 12.65 33.40 1.64
CA GLN A 294 12.57 33.99 0.31
C GLN A 294 13.99 34.45 -0.02
N LYS A 295 14.58 33.92 -1.10
CA LYS A 295 15.70 34.55 -1.78
C LYS A 295 15.21 35.93 -2.17
N GLY A 296 15.39 36.89 -1.25
CA GLY A 296 15.14 38.28 -1.50
C GLY A 296 16.00 38.64 -2.70
N SER A 297 15.34 38.93 -3.82
CA SER A 297 15.97 39.65 -4.91
C SER A 297 16.44 40.96 -4.31
N SER A 298 17.70 41.01 -3.89
CA SER A 298 18.38 42.24 -3.51
C SER A 298 18.56 43.06 -4.78
N SER A 299 17.50 43.76 -5.19
CA SER A 299 17.63 44.87 -6.11
C SER A 299 18.46 45.95 -5.40
N SER A 300 19.77 45.90 -5.65
CA SER A 300 20.69 46.98 -5.33
C SER A 300 20.25 48.22 -6.13
N SER A 301 19.39 49.04 -5.54
CA SER A 301 19.20 50.42 -6.00
C SER A 301 20.46 51.19 -5.61
N LYS A 302 21.45 51.19 -6.49
CA LYS A 302 22.53 52.18 -6.46
C LYS A 302 21.89 53.57 -6.55
N GLY A 303 21.81 54.24 -5.41
CA GLY A 303 21.61 55.68 -5.36
C GLY A 303 22.72 56.34 -6.17
N LYS A 304 22.34 57.03 -7.24
CA LYS A 304 23.23 57.92 -7.97
C LYS A 304 23.09 59.30 -7.35
N LYS A 305 24.13 59.71 -6.62
CA LYS A 305 24.44 61.12 -6.36
C LYS A 305 25.23 61.67 -7.55
N ILE A 306 25.02 62.97 -7.78
CA ILE A 306 25.51 63.88 -8.85
C ILE A 306 24.68 63.80 -10.13
#